data_AF-A0A3B9JWY5-F1
#
_entry.id   AF-A0A3B9JWY5-F1
#
_cell.length_a   1.000
_cell.length_b   1.000
_cell.length_c   1.000
_cell.angle_alpha   90.00
_cell.angle_beta   90.00
_cell.angle_gamma   90.00
#
_symmetry.space_group_name_H-M   'P 1'
#
loop_
_entity.id
_entity.type
_entity.pdbx_description
1 polymer ?
#
loop_
_entity_poly.entity_id
_entity_poly.type
_entity_poly.pdbx_seq_one_letter_code
_entity_poly.pdbx_strand_id
1 'polypeptide(L)'
;GEVAAGLEFERKLYILRRVATHRIRYSGNDEDALFYVSSLSSRTMTYKGMLTTEQLTTYFPDLSNEAMDSALALTHSRFST
;
A
#
# COMPACT_ATOMS: atom_id res chain seq x y z
N GLY A 1 7.41 21.00 11.97
CA GLY A 1 8.24 21.51 10.87
C GLY A 1 7.57 21.15 9.57
N GLU A 2 7.32 22.14 8.72
CA GLU A 2 6.74 21.95 7.38
C GLU A 2 7.60 20.99 6.54
N VAL A 3 6.96 20.24 5.64
CA VAL A 3 7.62 19.25 4.79
C VAL A 3 7.24 19.56 3.35
N ALA A 4 8.23 19.81 2.51
CA ALA A 4 7.97 20.08 1.11
C ALA A 4 7.39 18.83 0.43
N ALA A 5 6.48 19.06 -0.52
CA ALA A 5 5.94 18.01 -1.38
C ALA A 5 7.04 17.33 -2.23
N GLY A 6 6.72 16.18 -2.81
CA GLY A 6 7.65 15.43 -3.65
C GLY A 6 8.60 14.56 -2.83
N LEU A 7 9.88 14.51 -3.20
CA LEU A 7 10.84 13.52 -2.66
C LEU A 7 11.05 13.64 -1.15
N GLU A 8 10.98 14.84 -0.57
CA GLU A 8 11.11 15.01 0.87
C GLU A 8 9.93 14.38 1.63
N PHE A 9 8.72 14.64 1.16
CA PHE A 9 7.52 14.02 1.73
C PHE A 9 7.55 12.50 1.59
N GLU A 10 7.89 11.99 0.40
CA GLU A 10 8.03 10.54 0.17
C GLU A 10 9.06 9.87 1.10
N ARG A 11 10.19 10.53 1.35
CA ARG A 11 11.19 10.04 2.32
C ARG A 11 10.64 9.96 3.73
N LYS A 12 9.87 10.96 4.16
CA LYS A 12 9.22 10.91 5.49
C LYS A 12 8.17 9.81 5.57
N LEU A 13 7.35 9.63 4.55
CA LEU A 13 6.39 8.53 4.49
C LEU A 13 7.09 7.16 4.52
N TYR A 14 8.21 7.01 3.81
CA TYR A 14 9.03 5.80 3.85
C TYR A 14 9.53 5.49 5.27
N ILE A 15 10.12 6.48 5.95
CA ILE A 15 10.60 6.33 7.33
C ILE A 15 9.44 6.00 8.26
N LEU A 16 8.32 6.72 8.13
CA LEU A 16 7.12 6.51 8.94
C LEU A 16 6.62 5.07 8.80
N ARG A 17 6.44 4.58 7.57
CA ARG A 17 6.04 3.19 7.32
C ARG A 17 7.00 2.21 7.99
N ARG A 18 8.31 2.38 7.79
CA ARG A 18 9.32 1.49 8.34
C ARG A 18 9.29 1.46 9.88
N VAL A 19 9.23 2.63 10.50
CA VAL A 19 9.22 2.76 11.97
C VAL A 19 7.91 2.24 12.55
N ALA A 20 6.76 2.57 11.95
CA ALA A 20 5.45 2.12 12.40
C ALA A 20 5.33 0.59 12.32
N THR A 21 5.63 0.00 11.16
CA THR A 21 5.58 -1.46 10.98
C THR A 21 6.55 -2.17 11.93
N HIS A 22 7.77 -1.63 12.12
CA HIS A 22 8.73 -2.22 13.07
C HIS A 22 8.20 -2.16 14.51
N ARG A 23 7.71 -1.01 14.97
CA ARG A 23 7.20 -0.85 16.34
C ARG A 23 6.01 -1.76 16.61
N ILE A 24 5.05 -1.82 15.69
CA ILE A 24 3.85 -2.67 15.84
C ILE A 24 4.26 -4.13 15.90
N ARG A 25 5.06 -4.61 14.94
CA ARG A 25 5.53 -6.00 14.89
C ARG A 25 6.23 -6.48 16.17
N TYR A 26 6.90 -5.61 16.91
CA TYR A 26 7.63 -5.94 18.15
C TYR A 26 6.94 -5.41 19.41
N SER A 27 5.66 -5.03 19.34
CA SER A 27 4.93 -4.47 20.49
C SER A 27 4.42 -5.52 21.48
N GLY A 28 4.48 -6.81 21.13
CA GLY A 28 4.33 -7.91 22.08
C GLY A 28 3.03 -8.72 22.00
N ASN A 29 2.11 -8.40 21.09
CA ASN A 29 0.93 -9.24 20.82
C ASN A 29 1.10 -10.01 19.51
N ASP A 30 0.54 -11.22 19.45
CA ASP A 30 0.62 -12.08 18.26
C ASP A 30 -0.14 -11.50 17.06
N GLU A 31 -1.24 -10.76 17.30
CA GLU A 31 -2.03 -10.12 16.23
C GLU A 31 -1.25 -9.01 15.52
N ASP A 32 -0.31 -8.35 16.21
CA ASP A 32 0.51 -7.28 15.63
C ASP A 32 1.46 -7.78 14.54
N ALA A 33 1.75 -9.09 14.51
CA ALA A 33 2.53 -9.71 13.45
C ALA A 33 1.80 -9.73 12.10
N LEU A 34 0.47 -9.61 12.10
CA LEU A 34 -0.38 -9.57 10.92
C LEU A 34 -0.48 -8.16 10.31
N PHE A 35 -0.06 -7.13 11.04
CA PHE A 35 -0.11 -5.75 10.56
C PHE A 35 0.78 -5.55 9.33
N TYR A 36 0.20 -5.02 8.25
CA TYR A 36 0.90 -4.78 7.00
C TYR A 36 0.39 -3.53 6.30
N VAL A 37 1.33 -2.73 5.79
CA VAL A 37 1.03 -1.52 5.00
C VAL A 37 1.40 -1.79 3.54
N SER A 38 0.40 -1.93 2.68
CA SER A 38 0.59 -2.21 1.24
C SER A 38 1.37 -1.11 0.52
N SER A 39 1.01 0.16 0.75
CA SER A 39 1.70 1.33 0.22
C SER A 39 1.50 2.51 1.17
N LEU A 40 2.52 3.36 1.33
CA LEU A 40 2.40 4.64 2.03
C LEU A 40 3.22 5.67 1.25
N SER A 41 2.56 6.31 0.30
CA SER A 41 3.12 7.24 -0.66
C SER A 41 2.03 8.20 -1.13
N SER A 42 2.40 9.42 -1.50
CA SER A 42 1.50 10.39 -2.15
C SER A 42 1.42 10.21 -3.67
N ARG A 43 2.22 9.30 -4.23
CA ARG A 43 2.39 9.12 -5.68
C ARG A 43 2.08 7.71 -6.17
N THR A 44 2.01 6.74 -5.26
CA THR A 44 1.83 5.34 -5.63
C THR A 44 0.94 4.65 -4.62
N MET A 45 -0.13 4.04 -5.12
CA MET A 45 -1.06 3.23 -4.35
C MET A 45 -1.00 1.79 -4.84
N THR A 46 -1.09 0.84 -3.90
CA THR A 46 -1.06 -0.59 -4.20
C THR A 46 -2.35 -1.25 -3.76
N TYR A 47 -3.15 -1.68 -4.74
CA TYR A 47 -4.31 -2.54 -4.55
C TYR A 47 -3.85 -3.99 -4.70
N LYS A 48 -3.84 -4.75 -3.60
CA LYS A 48 -3.41 -6.15 -3.58
C LYS A 48 -4.27 -6.99 -2.64
N GLY A 49 -4.46 -8.24 -3.00
CA GLY A 49 -5.19 -9.21 -2.20
C GLY A 49 -4.97 -10.63 -2.69
N MET A 50 -5.48 -11.59 -1.92
CA MET A 50 -5.56 -12.99 -2.33
C MET A 50 -6.85 -13.17 -3.14
N LEU A 51 -6.80 -12.77 -4.41
CA LEU A 51 -7.95 -12.68 -5.31
C LEU A 51 -7.61 -13.32 -6.65
N THR A 52 -8.61 -13.87 -7.34
CA THR A 52 -8.48 -14.13 -8.78
C THR A 52 -8.55 -12.80 -9.55
N THR A 53 -8.04 -12.78 -10.79
CA THR A 53 -8.07 -11.58 -11.64
C THR A 53 -9.49 -11.05 -11.83
N GLU A 54 -10.47 -11.94 -11.97
CA GLU A 54 -11.89 -11.59 -12.17
C GLU A 54 -12.53 -10.92 -10.95
N GLN A 55 -12.00 -11.18 -9.74
CA GLN A 55 -12.53 -10.62 -8.50
C GLN A 55 -12.04 -9.19 -8.23
N LEU A 56 -10.99 -8.74 -8.93
CA LEU A 56 -10.26 -7.52 -8.57
C LEU A 56 -11.13 -6.27 -8.59
N THR A 57 -11.91 -6.05 -9.65
CA THR A 57 -12.76 -4.84 -9.80
C THR A 57 -13.95 -4.84 -8.85
N THR A 58 -14.53 -6.01 -8.58
CA THR A 58 -15.62 -6.15 -7.61
C THR A 58 -15.14 -5.94 -6.17
N TYR A 59 -13.94 -6.42 -5.84
CA TYR A 59 -13.37 -6.27 -4.50
C TYR A 59 -12.83 -4.86 -4.25
N PHE A 60 -12.26 -4.22 -5.28
CA PHE A 60 -11.76 -2.84 -5.23
C PHE A 60 -12.55 -1.96 -6.21
N PRO A 61 -13.76 -1.51 -5.85
CA PRO A 61 -14.61 -0.71 -6.73
C PRO A 61 -13.98 0.63 -7.13
N ASP A 62 -13.05 1.14 -6.33
CA ASP A 62 -12.24 2.33 -6.65
C ASP A 62 -11.56 2.22 -8.03
N LEU A 63 -11.16 1.01 -8.44
CA LEU A 63 -10.50 0.77 -9.73
C LEU A 63 -11.44 0.97 -10.93
N SER A 64 -12.75 1.02 -10.71
CA SER A 64 -13.76 1.31 -11.74
C SER A 64 -14.27 2.75 -11.67
N ASN A 65 -13.76 3.56 -10.75
CA ASN A 65 -14.13 4.97 -10.63
C ASN A 65 -13.44 5.80 -11.73
N GLU A 66 -14.18 6.68 -12.40
CA GLU A 66 -13.65 7.56 -13.44
C GLU A 66 -12.56 8.53 -12.93
N ALA A 67 -12.58 8.85 -11.63
CA ALA A 67 -11.54 9.67 -11.00
C ALA A 67 -10.23 8.89 -10.75
N MET A 68 -10.24 7.56 -10.88
CA MET A 68 -9.06 6.72 -10.71
C MET A 68 -8.24 6.71 -12.00
N ASP A 69 -7.47 7.78 -12.20
CA ASP A 69 -6.58 7.95 -13.35
C ASP A 69 -5.10 7.88 -12.92
N SER A 70 -4.26 7.35 -13.80
CA SER A 70 -2.82 7.25 -13.56
C SER A 70 -2.05 7.23 -14.87
N ALA A 71 -0.92 7.94 -14.90
CA ALA A 71 0.02 7.90 -16.02
C ALA A 71 0.67 6.52 -16.22
N LEU A 72 0.67 5.66 -15.19
CA LEU A 72 1.24 4.32 -15.24
C LEU A 72 0.47 3.36 -14.31
N ALA A 73 0.20 2.15 -14.81
CA ALA A 73 -0.31 1.04 -14.02
C ALA A 73 0.58 -0.20 -14.20
N LEU A 74 0.79 -0.96 -13.11
CA LEU A 74 1.52 -2.22 -13.11
C LEU A 74 0.66 -3.29 -12.44
N THR A 75 0.48 -4.42 -13.12
CA THR A 75 -0.26 -5.57 -12.59
C THR A 75 0.65 -6.77 -12.39
N HIS A 76 0.35 -7.61 -11.40
CA HIS A 76 1.09 -8.83 -11.12
C HIS A 76 0.15 -9.90 -10.57
N SER A 77 0.27 -11.13 -11.07
CA SER A 77 -0.39 -12.31 -10.53
C SER A 77 0.66 -13.25 -9.96
N ARG A 78 0.42 -13.75 -8.75
CA ARG A 78 1.29 -14.70 -8.06
C ARG A 78 0.68 -16.09 -8.11
N PHE A 79 1.43 -17.05 -8.63
CA PHE A 79 1.14 -18.47 -8.44
C PHE A 79 2.00 -19.00 -7.30
N SER A 80 1.39 -19.59 -6.27
CA SER A 80 2.16 -20.26 -5.20
C SER A 80 2.44 -21.70 -5.64
N THR A 81 3.68 -22.13 -5.52
CA THR A 81 4.05 -23.56 -5.57
C THR A 81 3.60 -24.25 -4.29
#